data_AF-A0A954QKJ7-F1
#
_entry.id   AF-A0A954QKJ7-F1
#
_cell.length_a   1.000
_cell.length_b   1.000
_cell.length_c   1.000
_cell.angle_alpha   90.00
_cell.angle_beta   90.00
_cell.angle_gamma   90.00
#
_symmetry.space_group_name_H-M   'P 1'
#
loop_
_entity.id
_entity.type
_entity.pdbx_description
1 polymer ?
#
loop_
_entity_poly.entity_id
_entity_poly.type
_entity_poly.pdbx_seq_one_letter_code
_entity_poly.pdbx_strand_id
1 'polypeptide(L)'
;EMTPLVEFYEPANLARVLEAGATLIGVNNRDLRTFEVDLGHTVRMRQQVPADCVFVGESGIYTRADAQMLQDAGVNAMLVGESLMRQADIGAAVRALLTPR
;
A
#
# COMPACT_ATOMS: atom_id res chain seq x y z
N GLU A 1 8.97 -20.24 7.84
CA GLU A 1 8.40 -19.36 8.87
C GLU A 1 7.43 -18.37 8.22
N MET A 2 6.59 -17.70 9.00
CA MET A 2 5.64 -16.68 8.52
C MET A 2 6.15 -15.27 8.82
N THR A 3 5.87 -14.31 7.94
CA THR A 3 6.16 -12.89 8.15
C THR A 3 4.86 -12.10 8.26
N PRO A 4 4.61 -11.35 9.34
CA PRO A 4 3.41 -10.54 9.46
C PRO A 4 3.52 -9.27 8.62
N LEU A 5 2.48 -8.96 7.84
CA LEU A 5 2.21 -7.61 7.34
C LEU A 5 1.41 -6.89 8.42
N VAL A 6 2.01 -5.89 9.07
CA VAL A 6 1.34 -5.14 10.13
C VAL A 6 0.73 -3.88 9.53
N GLU A 7 -0.59 -3.85 9.46
CA GLU A 7 -1.37 -2.73 8.91
C GLU A 7 -1.66 -1.67 9.99
N PHE A 8 -1.56 -0.39 9.61
CA PHE A 8 -2.09 0.72 10.41
C PHE A 8 -2.70 1.82 9.52
N TYR A 9 -3.46 2.71 10.15
CA TYR A 9 -4.11 3.85 9.49
C TYR A 9 -3.70 5.16 10.17
N GLU A 10 -3.98 5.30 11.48
CA GLU A 10 -3.67 6.53 12.19
C GLU A 10 -2.15 6.69 12.41
N PRO A 11 -1.55 7.87 12.12
CA PRO A 11 -0.12 8.11 12.34
C PRO A 11 0.31 7.86 13.79
N ALA A 12 -0.58 8.13 14.75
CA ALA A 12 -0.35 7.90 16.18
C ALA A 12 -0.08 6.44 16.54
N ASN A 13 -0.49 5.48 15.71
CA ASN A 13 -0.23 4.05 15.93
C ASN A 13 1.14 3.59 15.44
N LEU A 14 1.87 4.40 14.65
CA LEU A 14 3.15 3.99 14.07
C LEU A 14 4.17 3.60 15.15
N ALA A 15 4.24 4.33 16.26
CA ALA A 15 5.13 3.98 17.37
C ALA A 15 4.88 2.54 17.88
N ARG A 16 3.62 2.15 18.04
CA ARG A 16 3.23 0.81 18.50
C ARG A 16 3.57 -0.27 17.45
N VAL A 17 3.44 0.05 16.17
CA VAL A 17 3.82 -0.85 15.06
C VAL A 17 5.33 -1.12 15.09
N LEU A 18 6.14 -0.07 15.28
CA LEU A 18 7.60 -0.18 15.35
C LEU A 18 8.06 -0.89 16.64
N GLU A 19 7.46 -0.58 17.79
CA GLU A 19 7.73 -1.25 19.06
C GLU A 19 7.40 -2.75 19.02
N ALA A 20 6.44 -3.16 18.19
CA ALA A 20 6.12 -4.57 17.95
C ALA A 20 7.16 -5.29 17.07
N GLY A 21 8.19 -4.59 16.59
CA GLY A 21 9.25 -5.15 15.74
C GLY A 21 8.84 -5.40 14.29
N ALA A 22 7.80 -4.70 13.81
CA ALA A 22 7.32 -4.87 12.44
C ALA A 22 8.35 -4.37 11.42
N THR A 23 8.73 -5.24 10.47
CA THR A 23 9.63 -4.90 9.36
C THR A 23 8.91 -4.87 8.00
N LEU A 24 7.70 -5.44 7.93
CA LEU A 24 6.79 -5.37 6.79
C LEU A 24 5.52 -4.67 7.24
N ILE A 25 5.35 -3.43 6.78
CA ILE A 25 4.34 -2.50 7.30
C ILE A 25 3.41 -2.08 6.17
N GLY A 26 2.10 -2.18 6.41
CA GLY A 26 1.05 -1.80 5.49
C GLY A 26 0.32 -0.54 5.91
N VAL A 27 -0.08 0.29 4.95
CA VAL A 27 -1.05 1.36 5.16
C VAL A 27 -2.21 1.17 4.20
N ASN A 28 -3.40 1.08 4.78
CA ASN A 28 -4.63 0.92 4.03
C ASN A 28 -5.23 2.28 3.72
N ASN A 29 -5.31 2.63 2.44
CA ASN A 29 -5.88 3.90 2.00
C ASN A 29 -7.38 4.00 2.24
N ARG A 30 -8.05 2.90 2.65
CA ARG A 30 -9.47 2.88 3.00
C ARG A 30 -9.65 3.11 4.50
N ASP A 31 -10.33 4.20 4.86
CA ASP A 31 -10.81 4.37 6.23
C ASP A 31 -11.91 3.33 6.51
N LEU A 32 -11.72 2.45 7.48
CA LEU A 32 -12.72 1.42 7.81
C LEU A 32 -13.94 1.96 8.56
N ARG A 33 -13.92 3.24 8.98
CA ARG A 33 -15.04 3.92 9.64
C ARG A 33 -15.97 4.58 8.62
N THR A 34 -15.41 5.14 7.54
CA THR A 34 -16.17 5.91 6.52
C THR A 34 -16.23 5.23 5.14
N PHE A 35 -15.35 4.26 4.89
CA PHE A 35 -15.09 3.60 3.61
C PHE A 35 -14.55 4.49 2.50
N GLU A 36 -14.21 5.74 2.81
CA GLU A 36 -13.51 6.63 1.87
C GLU A 36 -12.11 6.09 1.58
N VAL A 37 -11.65 6.29 0.35
CA VAL A 37 -10.34 5.82 -0.12
C VAL A 37 -9.51 7.01 -0.57
N ASP A 38 -8.35 7.20 0.06
CA ASP A 38 -7.38 8.25 -0.29
C ASP A 38 -5.98 7.65 -0.48
N LEU A 39 -5.55 7.47 -1.74
CA LEU A 39 -4.21 6.98 -2.08
C LEU A 39 -3.08 7.87 -1.53
N GLY A 40 -3.36 9.17 -1.34
CA GLY A 40 -2.43 10.12 -0.76
C GLY A 40 -2.12 9.81 0.71
N HIS A 41 -2.94 9.02 1.39
CA HIS A 41 -2.68 8.58 2.76
C HIS A 41 -1.37 7.79 2.86
N THR A 42 -1.17 6.80 1.98
CA THR A 42 0.10 6.04 1.90
C THR A 42 1.29 6.96 1.67
N VAL A 43 1.19 7.93 0.75
CA VAL A 43 2.28 8.88 0.44
C VAL A 43 2.66 9.70 1.67
N ARG A 44 1.68 10.21 2.42
CA ARG A 44 1.91 10.95 3.67
C ARG A 44 2.52 10.07 4.76
N MET A 45 2.12 8.80 4.86
CA MET A 45 2.64 7.88 5.87
C MET A 45 4.05 7.41 5.55
N ARG A 46 4.40 7.25 4.27
CA ARG A 46 5.74 6.83 3.87
C ARG A 46 6.83 7.74 4.43
N GLN A 47 6.58 9.04 4.56
CA GLN A 47 7.52 10.02 5.12
C GLN A 47 7.83 9.81 6.62
N GLN A 48 6.99 9.06 7.33
CA GLN A 48 7.14 8.81 8.77
C GLN A 48 7.73 7.42 9.06
N VAL A 49 7.61 6.48 8.12
CA VAL A 49 8.08 5.11 8.28
C VAL A 49 9.59 5.02 8.03
N PRO A 50 10.36 4.37 8.93
CA PRO A 50 11.79 4.11 8.74
C PRO A 50 12.11 3.46 7.39
N ALA A 51 13.24 3.83 6.78
CA ALA A 51 13.61 3.38 5.44
C ALA A 51 14.07 1.91 5.36
N ASP A 52 14.36 1.30 6.50
CA ASP A 52 14.70 -0.12 6.65
C ASP A 52 13.47 -1.04 6.70
N CYS A 53 12.26 -0.48 6.85
CA CYS A 53 11.01 -1.21 6.75
C CYS A 53 10.56 -1.35 5.29
N VAL A 54 10.04 -2.52 4.92
CA VAL A 54 9.30 -2.68 3.66
C VAL A 54 7.91 -2.08 3.85
N PHE A 55 7.61 -1.05 3.07
CA PHE A 55 6.35 -0.32 3.16
C PHE A 55 5.39 -0.67 2.02
N VAL A 56 4.15 -1.03 2.37
CA VAL A 56 3.12 -1.51 1.45
C VAL A 56 1.95 -0.53 1.42
N GLY A 57 1.59 -0.05 0.22
CA GLY A 57 0.35 0.70 0.00
C GLY A 57 -0.81 -0.24 -0.35
N GLU A 58 -1.96 -0.06 0.28
CA GLU A 58 -3.13 -0.93 0.10
C GLU A 58 -4.40 -0.15 -0.21
N SER A 59 -5.33 -0.74 -0.96
CA SER A 59 -6.57 -0.09 -1.43
C SER A 59 -6.35 1.12 -2.36
N GLY A 60 -7.32 1.37 -3.24
CA GLY A 60 -7.31 2.58 -4.09
C GLY A 60 -6.37 2.56 -5.28
N ILE A 61 -5.84 1.39 -5.66
CA ILE A 61 -4.89 1.23 -6.78
C ILE A 61 -5.61 0.59 -7.96
N TYR A 62 -5.84 1.37 -9.01
CA TYR A 62 -6.63 0.95 -10.17
C TYR A 62 -5.84 1.03 -11.47
N THR A 63 -4.89 1.95 -11.55
CA THR A 63 -4.21 2.32 -12.78
C THR A 63 -2.70 2.31 -12.62
N ARG A 64 -1.99 2.32 -13.76
CA ARG A 64 -0.55 2.53 -13.78
C ARG A 64 -0.14 3.85 -13.11
N ALA A 65 -0.94 4.89 -13.24
CA ALA A 65 -0.63 6.19 -12.64
C ALA A 65 -0.63 6.10 -11.10
N ASP A 66 -1.56 5.33 -10.52
CA ASP A 66 -1.61 5.08 -9.08
C ASP A 66 -0.36 4.32 -8.61
N ALA A 67 0.03 3.26 -9.33
CA ALA A 67 1.25 2.51 -9.04
C ALA A 67 2.51 3.38 -9.15
N GLN A 68 2.57 4.24 -10.17
CA GLN A 68 3.68 5.18 -10.36
C GLN A 68 3.76 6.20 -9.23
N MET A 69 2.61 6.75 -8.78
CA MET A 69 2.56 7.67 -7.64
C MET A 69 3.14 7.04 -6.36
N LEU A 70 2.80 5.77 -6.10
CA LEU A 70 3.38 5.04 -4.96
C LEU A 70 4.88 4.81 -5.12
N GLN A 71 5.31 4.39 -6.32
CA GLN A 71 6.72 4.18 -6.62
C GLN A 71 7.55 5.47 -6.43
N ASP A 72 7.07 6.59 -6.97
CA ASP A 72 7.73 7.90 -6.88
C ASP A 72 7.80 8.42 -5.44
N ALA A 73 6.81 8.04 -4.60
CA ALA A 73 6.81 8.33 -3.18
C ALA A 73 7.75 7.43 -2.35
N GLY A 74 8.40 6.44 -2.96
CA GLY A 74 9.31 5.51 -2.28
C GLY A 74 8.60 4.37 -1.53
N VAL A 75 7.37 4.03 -1.95
CA VAL A 75 6.64 2.86 -1.45
C VAL A 75 7.21 1.60 -2.09
N ASN A 76 7.45 0.56 -1.29
CA ASN A 76 8.19 -0.62 -1.73
C ASN A 76 7.32 -1.65 -2.44
N ALA A 77 6.05 -1.78 -2.03
CA ALA A 77 5.11 -2.74 -2.59
C ALA A 77 3.68 -2.22 -2.56
N MET A 78 2.80 -2.91 -3.29
CA MET A 78 1.36 -2.61 -3.32
C MET A 78 0.54 -3.89 -3.15
N LEU A 79 -0.54 -3.80 -2.36
CA LEU A 79 -1.54 -4.86 -2.23
C LEU A 79 -2.79 -4.48 -3.03
N VAL A 80 -3.05 -5.24 -4.09
CA VAL A 80 -4.12 -4.93 -5.05
C VAL A 80 -5.08 -6.12 -5.17
N GLY A 81 -6.36 -5.88 -4.89
CA GLY A 81 -7.41 -6.91 -4.94
C GLY A 81 -8.51 -6.56 -5.95
N GLU A 82 -9.45 -5.71 -5.54
CA GLU A 82 -10.70 -5.42 -6.27
C GLU A 82 -10.50 -5.07 -7.76
N SER A 83 -9.54 -4.19 -8.08
CA SER A 83 -9.29 -3.75 -9.44
C SER A 83 -8.81 -4.88 -10.36
N LEU A 84 -8.02 -5.81 -9.83
CA LEU A 84 -7.57 -7.01 -10.55
C LEU A 84 -8.67 -8.06 -10.66
N MET A 85 -9.40 -8.34 -9.56
CA MET A 85 -10.42 -9.39 -9.51
C MET A 85 -11.64 -9.12 -10.40
N ARG A 86 -11.86 -7.86 -10.79
CA ARG A 86 -12.93 -7.47 -11.73
C ARG A 86 -12.58 -7.72 -13.20
N GLN A 87 -11.33 -8.06 -13.52
CA GLN A 87 -10.89 -8.23 -14.91
C GLN A 87 -11.05 -9.68 -15.35
N ALA A 88 -11.44 -9.87 -16.62
CA ALA A 88 -11.53 -11.19 -17.23
C ALA A 88 -10.16 -11.88 -17.36
N ASP A 89 -9.10 -11.11 -17.63
CA ASP A 89 -7.70 -11.56 -17.65
C ASP A 89 -6.90 -10.83 -16.57
N ILE A 90 -6.70 -11.49 -15.43
CA ILE A 90 -5.92 -10.98 -14.30
C ILE A 90 -4.45 -10.75 -14.69
N GLY A 91 -3.88 -11.62 -15.53
CA GLY A 91 -2.49 -11.49 -15.97
C GLY A 91 -2.28 -10.24 -16.81
N ALA A 92 -3.21 -9.94 -17.72
CA ALA A 92 -3.19 -8.69 -18.49
C ALA A 92 -3.36 -7.46 -17.58
N ALA A 93 -4.24 -7.52 -16.59
CA ALA A 93 -4.44 -6.45 -15.62
C ALA A 93 -3.18 -6.16 -14.79
N VAL A 94 -2.51 -7.20 -14.29
CA VAL A 94 -1.23 -7.07 -13.58
C VAL A 94 -0.17 -6.43 -14.48
N ARG A 95 -0.04 -6.87 -15.75
CA ARG A 95 0.90 -6.27 -16.70
C ARG A 95 0.61 -4.78 -16.95
N ALA A 96 -0.67 -4.40 -17.05
CA ALA A 96 -1.07 -3.02 -17.24
C ALA A 96 -0.68 -2.12 -16.03
N LEU A 97 -0.68 -2.67 -14.81
CA LEU A 97 -0.18 -1.96 -13.63
C LEU A 97 1.36 -1.88 -13.59
N LEU A 98 2.05 -2.97 -13.93
CA LEU A 98 3.51 -3.10 -13.69
C LEU A 98 4.40 -2.60 -14.84
N THR A 99 3.93 -2.58 -16.09
CA THR A 99 4.80 -2.30 -17.25
C THR A 99 4.95 -0.80 -17.48
N PRO A 100 6.17 -0.23 -17.42
CA PRO A 100 6.41 1.15 -17.84
C PRO A 100 6.01 1.31 -19.30
N ARG A 101 5.36 2.42 -19.65
CA ARG A 101 5.16 2.77 -21.06
C ARG A 101 6.45 3.24 -21.69
#